data_AF-A0A7C1UZ00-F1
#
_entry.id   AF-A0A7C1UZ00-F1
#
_cell.length_a   1.000
_cell.length_b   1.000
_cell.length_c   1.000
_cell.angle_alpha   90.00
_cell.angle_beta   90.00
_cell.angle_gamma   90.00
#
_symmetry.space_group_name_H-M   'P 1'
#
loop_
_entity.id
_entity.type
_entity.pdbx_description
1 polymer ?
#
loop_
_entity_poly.entity_id
_entity_poly.type
_entity_poly.pdbx_seq_one_letter_code
_entity_poly.pdbx_strand_id
1 'polypeptide(L)'
;MIKKAEKAAKKGNEGKAIKLANKARSQGEMAVKQYYLEQSIDRSLPTTEDTTGSYSVMRGDSLWGIAGKGDVYGNPYQWPLIYKANSDKIKDADLIFPGQEFDINTSPSDAEISSAVSHAKTRGAWSIGITEESDKAYLAK
;
A
#
# COMPACT_ATOMS: atom_id res chain seq x y z
N MET A 1 25.35 5.46 23.63
CA MET A 1 26.16 4.82 22.55
C MET A 1 27.54 5.46 22.42
N ILE A 2 27.63 6.79 22.40
CA ILE A 2 28.89 7.56 22.27
C ILE A 2 29.95 7.18 23.33
N LYS A 3 29.59 7.12 24.62
CA LYS A 3 30.51 6.71 25.71
C LYS A 3 31.08 5.28 25.57
N LYS A 4 30.37 4.36 24.89
CA LYS A 4 30.85 3.00 24.61
C LYS A 4 31.84 2.97 23.43
N ALA A 5 31.67 3.86 22.45
CA ALA A 5 32.58 4.00 21.30
C ALA A 5 33.92 4.60 21.72
N GLU A 6 33.92 5.63 22.57
CA GLU A 6 35.15 6.21 23.14
C GLU A 6 35.96 5.21 23.96
N LYS A 7 35.27 4.38 24.77
CA LYS A 7 35.93 3.33 25.57
C LYS A 7 36.52 2.21 24.70
N ALA A 8 35.94 1.93 23.54
CA ALA A 8 36.47 0.96 22.57
C ALA A 8 37.66 1.52 21.78
N ALA A 9 37.62 2.81 21.42
CA ALA A 9 38.75 3.51 20.79
C ALA A 9 39.96 3.61 21.73
N LYS A 10 39.75 3.91 23.03
CA LYS A 10 40.82 3.89 24.06
C LYS A 10 41.45 2.51 24.30
N LYS A 11 40.80 1.42 23.87
CA LYS A 11 41.31 0.03 23.98
C LYS A 11 41.99 -0.48 22.70
N GLY A 12 42.22 0.37 21.69
CA GLY A 12 42.92 0.01 20.45
C GLY A 12 42.11 -0.91 19.51
N ASN A 13 40.79 -1.05 19.71
CA ASN A 13 39.94 -1.86 18.84
C ASN A 13 39.18 -0.96 17.85
N GLU A 14 39.92 -0.40 16.90
CA GLU A 14 39.43 0.58 15.92
C GLU A 14 38.23 0.06 15.12
N GLY A 15 38.23 -1.21 14.72
CA GLY A 15 37.11 -1.81 13.97
C GLY A 15 35.78 -1.84 14.74
N LYS A 16 35.81 -2.09 16.05
CA LYS A 16 34.60 -2.00 16.90
C LYS A 16 34.18 -0.56 17.15
N ALA A 17 35.14 0.36 17.27
CA ALA A 17 34.86 1.78 17.45
C ALA A 17 34.19 2.39 16.20
N ILE A 18 34.68 2.08 14.99
CA ILE A 18 34.10 2.55 13.72
C ILE A 18 32.68 2.02 13.52
N LYS A 19 32.44 0.72 13.76
CA LYS A 19 31.09 0.14 13.65
C LYS A 19 30.10 0.77 14.63
N LEU A 20 30.54 1.05 15.86
CA LEU A 20 29.68 1.67 16.86
C LEU A 20 29.45 3.16 16.57
N ALA A 21 30.43 3.86 16.00
CA ALA A 21 30.28 5.24 15.54
C ALA A 21 29.33 5.35 14.34
N ASN A 22 29.43 4.45 13.36
CA ASN A 22 28.52 4.40 12.22
C ASN A 22 27.08 4.06 12.66
N LYS A 23 26.91 3.14 13.61
CA LYS A 23 25.60 2.85 14.20
C LYS A 23 25.02 4.05 14.95
N ALA A 24 25.85 4.79 15.69
CA ALA A 24 25.42 6.01 16.38
C ALA A 24 25.03 7.12 15.40
N ARG A 25 25.76 7.27 14.28
CA ARG A 25 25.43 8.20 13.19
C ARG A 25 24.08 7.84 12.54
N SER A 26 23.90 6.57 12.18
CA SER A 26 22.64 6.07 11.63
C SER A 26 21.46 6.23 12.60
N GLN A 27 21.67 5.99 13.90
CA GLN A 27 20.63 6.22 14.92
C GLN A 27 20.28 7.71 15.06
N GLY A 28 21.26 8.60 14.95
CA GLY A 28 21.04 10.05 14.94
C GLY A 28 20.26 10.50 13.70
N GLU A 29 20.64 10.01 12.51
CA GLU A 29 19.93 10.30 11.26
C GLU A 29 18.48 9.80 11.28
N MET A 30 18.24 8.59 11.82
CA MET A 30 16.88 8.06 11.98
C MET A 30 16.05 8.88 12.97
N ALA A 31 16.63 9.30 14.11
CA ALA A 31 15.92 10.12 15.09
C ALA A 31 15.56 11.51 14.54
N VAL A 32 16.46 12.11 13.75
CA VAL A 32 16.21 13.39 13.08
C VAL A 32 15.13 13.24 12.01
N LYS A 33 15.16 12.16 11.22
CA LYS A 33 14.13 11.89 10.21
C LYS A 33 12.76 11.63 10.85
N GLN A 34 12.72 10.92 11.98
CA GLN A 34 11.52 10.68 12.76
C GLN A 34 10.95 11.99 13.33
N TYR A 35 11.80 12.87 13.87
CA TYR A 35 11.37 14.18 14.36
C TYR A 35 10.76 15.05 13.27
N TYR A 36 11.37 15.10 12.07
CA TYR A 36 10.79 15.84 10.95
C TYR A 36 9.49 15.20 10.43
N LEU A 37 9.37 13.87 10.47
CA LEU A 37 8.12 13.18 10.16
C LEU A 37 7.03 13.55 11.18
N GLU A 38 7.32 13.51 12.47
CA GLU A 38 6.37 13.88 13.54
C GLU A 38 5.99 15.37 13.49
N GLN A 39 6.93 16.27 13.17
CA GLN A 39 6.64 17.70 13.03
C GLN A 39 5.86 18.03 11.75
N SER A 40 6.00 17.23 10.70
CA SER A 40 5.17 17.34 9.49
C SER A 40 3.72 16.86 9.71
N ILE A 41 3.46 16.07 10.76
CA ILE A 41 2.13 15.56 11.11
C ILE A 41 1.30 16.61 11.90
N ASP A 42 1.93 17.64 12.49
CA ASP A 42 1.26 18.62 13.36
C ASP A 42 0.70 19.87 12.62
N ARG A 43 1.01 20.07 11.33
CA ARG A 43 0.52 21.24 10.56
C ARG A 43 -0.49 20.92 9.46
N SER A 44 -0.85 19.66 9.31
CA SER A 44 -2.03 19.23 8.58
C SER A 44 -2.45 17.91 9.19
N LEU A 45 -3.42 17.94 10.09
CA LEU A 45 -4.32 16.81 10.17
C LEU A 45 -5.14 16.87 8.88
N PRO A 46 -4.93 16.02 7.86
CA PRO A 46 -6.06 15.65 7.04
C PRO A 46 -7.04 14.98 8.01
N THR A 47 -8.18 15.63 8.20
CA THR A 47 -9.31 15.17 8.98
C THR A 47 -9.92 13.91 8.35
N THR A 48 -9.17 12.81 8.19
CA THR A 48 -9.65 11.64 7.40
C THR A 48 -10.41 12.09 6.15
N GLU A 49 -9.86 13.07 5.42
CA GLU A 49 -10.61 13.76 4.38
C GLU A 49 -10.66 12.84 3.18
N ASP A 50 -11.84 12.23 2.97
CA ASP A 50 -12.36 11.66 1.73
C ASP A 50 -11.28 11.32 0.67
N THR A 51 -10.38 10.38 0.95
CA THR A 51 -9.51 9.77 -0.06
C THR A 51 -10.29 8.72 -0.87
N THR A 52 -11.55 9.02 -1.16
CA THR A 52 -12.50 8.14 -1.83
C THR A 52 -13.06 8.90 -3.03
N GLY A 53 -12.56 8.56 -4.21
CA GLY A 53 -13.23 8.92 -5.47
C GLY A 53 -14.41 7.98 -5.72
N SER A 54 -15.29 8.35 -6.63
CA SER A 54 -16.34 7.47 -7.14
C SER A 54 -16.16 7.20 -8.62
N TYR A 55 -16.54 6.01 -9.07
CA TYR A 55 -16.52 5.63 -10.48
C TYR A 55 -17.84 4.98 -10.87
N SER A 56 -18.47 5.48 -11.92
CA SER A 56 -19.68 4.87 -12.49
C SER A 56 -19.30 3.89 -13.59
N VAL A 57 -19.65 2.62 -13.41
CA VAL A 57 -19.34 1.55 -14.35
C VAL A 57 -20.05 1.78 -15.68
N MET A 58 -19.28 1.78 -16.78
CA MET A 58 -19.80 1.92 -18.13
C MET A 58 -19.93 0.56 -18.82
N ARG A 59 -20.71 0.51 -19.92
CA ARG A 59 -20.82 -0.71 -20.73
C ARG A 59 -19.45 -1.11 -21.28
N GLY A 60 -19.04 -2.34 -21.00
CA GLY A 60 -17.77 -2.91 -21.44
C GLY A 60 -16.61 -2.71 -20.47
N ASP A 61 -16.83 -2.05 -19.33
CA ASP A 61 -15.83 -1.97 -18.29
C ASP A 61 -15.62 -3.33 -17.60
N SER A 62 -14.41 -3.53 -17.10
CA SER A 62 -14.02 -4.59 -16.16
C SER A 62 -13.23 -3.96 -15.03
N LEU A 63 -13.14 -4.59 -13.86
CA LEU A 63 -12.34 -4.05 -12.76
C LEU A 63 -10.87 -3.81 -13.16
N TRP A 64 -10.31 -4.71 -13.99
CA TRP A 64 -8.99 -4.55 -14.60
C TRP A 64 -8.89 -3.29 -15.46
N GLY A 65 -9.88 -3.09 -16.34
CA GLY A 65 -9.93 -1.93 -17.22
C GLY A 65 -10.06 -0.62 -16.44
N ILE A 66 -10.94 -0.59 -15.42
CA ILE A 66 -11.16 0.58 -14.57
C ILE A 66 -9.86 0.93 -13.81
N ALA A 67 -9.22 -0.04 -13.15
CA ALA A 67 -7.96 0.19 -12.46
C ALA A 67 -6.82 0.64 -13.38
N GLY A 68 -6.85 0.21 -14.65
CA GLY A 68 -5.86 0.63 -15.66
C GLY A 68 -5.98 2.09 -16.09
N LYS A 69 -7.10 2.77 -15.81
CA LYS A 69 -7.30 4.17 -16.18
C LYS A 69 -6.40 5.08 -15.36
N GLY A 70 -5.75 6.05 -16.00
CA GLY A 70 -4.78 6.94 -15.35
C GLY A 70 -5.39 7.87 -14.30
N ASP A 71 -6.67 8.19 -14.45
CA ASP A 71 -7.52 8.93 -13.52
C ASP A 71 -8.05 8.08 -12.35
N VAL A 72 -7.80 6.76 -12.35
CA VAL A 72 -8.13 5.83 -11.27
C VAL A 72 -6.84 5.41 -10.54
N TYR A 73 -6.10 4.46 -11.10
CA TYR A 73 -4.81 3.99 -10.55
C TYR A 73 -3.66 3.99 -11.55
N GLY A 74 -3.97 4.03 -12.85
CA GLY A 74 -3.00 3.87 -13.94
C GLY A 74 -2.32 2.49 -13.94
N ASN A 75 -2.85 1.52 -13.17
CA ASN A 75 -2.26 0.20 -13.05
C ASN A 75 -3.38 -0.85 -12.94
N PRO A 76 -3.58 -1.67 -13.98
CA PRO A 76 -4.67 -2.62 -13.97
C PRO A 76 -4.51 -3.72 -12.92
N TYR A 77 -3.29 -4.01 -12.45
CA TYR A 77 -3.05 -4.98 -11.37
C TYR A 77 -3.59 -4.51 -10.00
N GLN A 78 -4.05 -3.27 -9.89
CA GLN A 78 -4.68 -2.73 -8.68
C GLN A 78 -6.20 -2.93 -8.64
N TRP A 79 -6.79 -3.61 -9.62
CA TRP A 79 -8.22 -3.94 -9.61
C TRP A 79 -8.73 -4.58 -8.31
N PRO A 80 -7.94 -5.40 -7.55
CA PRO A 80 -8.42 -5.95 -6.29
C PRO A 80 -8.72 -4.89 -5.23
N LEU A 81 -8.11 -3.70 -5.30
CA LEU A 81 -8.43 -2.59 -4.40
C LEU A 81 -9.88 -2.13 -4.59
N ILE A 82 -10.31 -2.02 -5.84
CA ILE A 82 -11.70 -1.67 -6.19
C ILE A 82 -12.64 -2.75 -5.65
N TYR A 83 -12.29 -4.01 -5.84
CA TYR A 83 -13.08 -5.14 -5.34
C TYR A 83 -13.19 -5.14 -3.81
N LYS A 84 -12.09 -4.91 -3.10
CA LYS A 84 -12.07 -4.87 -1.63
C LYS A 84 -12.93 -3.72 -1.10
N ALA A 85 -12.80 -2.53 -1.67
CA ALA A 85 -13.55 -1.35 -1.27
C ALA A 85 -15.06 -1.48 -1.51
N ASN A 86 -15.48 -2.30 -2.48
CA ASN A 86 -16.87 -2.45 -2.90
C ASN A 86 -17.38 -3.89 -2.74
N SER A 87 -16.83 -4.64 -1.79
CA SER A 87 -17.15 -6.06 -1.61
C SER A 87 -18.61 -6.29 -1.19
N ASP A 88 -19.30 -5.26 -0.70
CA ASP A 88 -20.73 -5.23 -0.44
C ASP A 88 -21.57 -5.08 -1.73
N LYS A 89 -21.02 -4.42 -2.77
CA LYS A 89 -21.68 -4.16 -4.05
C LYS A 89 -21.32 -5.18 -5.14
N ILE A 90 -20.13 -5.78 -5.05
CA ILE A 90 -19.58 -6.69 -6.04
C ILE A 90 -19.60 -8.10 -5.46
N LYS A 91 -20.49 -8.94 -5.99
CA LYS A 91 -20.57 -10.35 -5.58
C LYS A 91 -19.46 -11.20 -6.20
N ASP A 92 -19.04 -10.81 -7.39
CA ASP A 92 -18.02 -11.51 -8.18
C ASP A 92 -17.21 -10.46 -8.94
N ALA A 93 -15.89 -10.52 -8.81
CA ALA A 93 -14.96 -9.56 -9.42
C ALA A 93 -15.05 -9.52 -10.95
N ASP A 94 -15.48 -10.63 -11.56
CA ASP A 94 -15.63 -10.74 -13.01
C ASP A 94 -17.05 -10.37 -13.48
N LEU A 95 -18.00 -10.13 -12.56
CA LEU A 95 -19.40 -9.81 -12.86
C LEU A 95 -19.79 -8.43 -12.32
N ILE A 96 -19.37 -7.40 -13.05
CA ILE A 96 -19.81 -6.02 -12.84
C ILE A 96 -20.81 -5.58 -13.92
N PHE A 97 -21.71 -4.67 -13.56
CA PHE A 97 -22.81 -4.21 -14.40
C PHE A 97 -22.74 -2.70 -14.61
N PRO A 98 -23.10 -2.21 -15.81
CA PRO A 98 -23.18 -0.79 -16.07
C PRO A 98 -24.15 -0.08 -15.12
N GLY A 99 -23.78 1.11 -14.66
CA GLY A 99 -24.55 1.93 -13.72
C GLY A 99 -24.26 1.64 -12.24
N GLN A 100 -23.41 0.67 -11.92
CA GLN A 100 -22.90 0.52 -10.55
C GLN A 100 -21.96 1.68 -10.21
N GLU A 101 -22.04 2.17 -8.97
CA GLU A 101 -21.12 3.17 -8.43
C GLU A 101 -20.12 2.52 -7.47
N PHE A 102 -18.84 2.60 -7.84
CA PHE A 102 -17.73 2.07 -7.05
C PHE A 102 -16.96 3.16 -6.33
N ASP A 103 -16.68 2.90 -5.06
CA ASP A 103 -15.76 3.66 -4.25
C ASP A 103 -14.32 3.32 -4.65
N ILE A 104 -13.55 4.33 -5.02
CA ILE A 104 -12.15 4.23 -5.43
C ILE A 104 -11.31 4.87 -4.34
N ASN A 105 -10.57 4.06 -3.58
CA ASN A 105 -9.58 4.58 -2.66
C ASN A 105 -8.46 5.25 -3.47
N THR A 106 -8.38 6.57 -3.52
CA THR A 106 -7.41 7.33 -4.33
C THR A 106 -6.03 7.43 -3.69
N SER A 107 -5.87 7.01 -2.44
CA SER A 107 -4.61 7.02 -1.71
C SER A 107 -4.37 5.71 -0.95
N PRO A 108 -4.31 4.55 -1.63
CA PRO A 108 -4.05 3.27 -1.00
C PRO A 108 -2.62 3.21 -0.45
N SER A 109 -2.41 2.52 0.66
CA SER A 109 -1.07 2.32 1.22
C SER A 109 -0.20 1.41 0.35
N ASP A 110 1.13 1.56 0.42
CA ASP A 110 2.07 0.71 -0.32
C ASP A 110 1.85 -0.80 -0.05
N ALA A 111 1.44 -1.14 1.17
CA ALA A 111 1.14 -2.52 1.56
C ALA A 111 -0.12 -3.04 0.84
N GLU A 112 -1.16 -2.23 0.73
CA GLU A 112 -2.39 -2.58 0.01
C GLU A 112 -2.14 -2.73 -1.49
N ILE A 113 -1.38 -1.81 -2.08
CA ILE A 113 -0.97 -1.88 -3.50
C ILE A 113 -0.21 -3.19 -3.74
N SER A 114 0.78 -3.51 -2.89
CA SER A 114 1.58 -4.73 -3.02
C SER A 114 0.74 -5.99 -2.89
N SER A 115 -0.21 -6.01 -1.95
CA SER A 115 -1.15 -7.12 -1.77
C SER A 115 -2.07 -7.29 -2.98
N ALA A 116 -2.65 -6.20 -3.48
CA ALA A 116 -3.52 -6.20 -4.66
C ALA A 116 -2.77 -6.69 -5.91
N VAL A 117 -1.57 -6.17 -6.17
CA VAL A 117 -0.75 -6.58 -7.32
C VAL A 117 -0.36 -8.06 -7.21
N SER A 118 -0.02 -8.53 -6.01
CA SER A 118 0.29 -9.94 -5.77
C SER A 118 -0.93 -10.81 -6.07
N HIS A 119 -2.10 -10.45 -5.52
CA HIS A 119 -3.36 -11.15 -5.77
C HIS A 119 -3.71 -11.22 -7.25
N ALA A 120 -3.69 -10.09 -7.94
CA ALA A 120 -3.98 -10.00 -9.37
C ALA A 120 -3.06 -10.90 -10.22
N LYS A 121 -1.80 -11.07 -9.82
CA LYS A 121 -0.83 -11.95 -10.50
C LYS A 121 -1.01 -13.43 -10.14
N THR A 122 -1.47 -13.74 -8.93
CA THR A 122 -1.57 -15.12 -8.43
C THR A 122 -2.97 -15.72 -8.55
N ARG A 123 -3.99 -14.94 -8.95
CA ARG A 123 -5.39 -15.41 -9.05
C ARG A 123 -5.60 -16.63 -9.96
N GLY A 124 -4.68 -16.86 -10.92
CA GLY A 124 -4.80 -17.89 -11.95
C GLY A 124 -5.37 -17.37 -13.26
N ALA A 125 -5.66 -18.27 -14.21
CA ALA A 125 -6.28 -17.92 -15.48
C ALA A 125 -7.78 -17.61 -15.27
N TRP A 126 -8.26 -16.55 -15.92
CA TRP A 126 -9.67 -16.13 -15.88
C TRP A 126 -10.59 -17.30 -16.26
N SER A 127 -11.41 -17.77 -15.32
CA SER A 127 -12.40 -18.83 -15.53
C SER A 127 -13.80 -18.26 -15.33
N ILE A 128 -14.61 -18.25 -16.38
CA ILE A 128 -15.98 -17.74 -16.32
C ILE A 128 -16.86 -18.72 -15.53
N GLY A 129 -17.54 -18.25 -14.47
CA GLY A 129 -18.73 -18.91 -13.92
C GLY A 129 -18.73 -19.29 -12.43
N ILE A 130 -17.68 -18.98 -11.65
CA ILE A 130 -17.62 -19.26 -10.21
C ILE A 130 -16.82 -18.14 -9.52
N THR A 131 -17.33 -17.59 -8.41
CA THR A 131 -16.54 -16.69 -7.55
C THR A 131 -15.35 -17.45 -7.01
N GLU A 132 -14.15 -17.09 -7.46
CA GLU A 132 -12.91 -17.77 -7.14
C GLU A 132 -12.65 -17.78 -5.62
N GLU A 133 -12.23 -18.94 -5.08
CA GLU A 133 -11.86 -19.04 -3.66
C GLU A 133 -10.71 -18.09 -3.29
N SER A 134 -9.83 -17.81 -4.25
CA SER A 134 -8.74 -16.86 -4.10
C SER A 134 -9.25 -15.44 -3.84
N ASP A 135 -10.33 -15.02 -4.50
CA ASP A 135 -10.94 -13.71 -4.33
C ASP A 135 -11.58 -13.57 -2.93
N LYS A 136 -12.23 -14.62 -2.44
CA LYS A 136 -12.72 -14.67 -1.05
C LYS A 136 -11.59 -14.61 -0.03
N ALA A 137 -10.49 -15.32 -0.28
CA ALA A 137 -9.32 -15.31 0.60
C ALA A 137 -8.62 -13.94 0.65
N TYR A 138 -8.67 -13.19 -0.46
CA TYR A 138 -8.17 -11.81 -0.50
C TYR A 138 -9.05 -10.86 0.31
N LEU A 139 -10.37 -10.98 0.21
CA LEU A 139 -11.30 -10.17 1.01
C LEU A 139 -11.22 -10.45 2.52
N ALA A 140 -10.82 -11.67 2.91
CA ALA A 140 -10.69 -12.07 4.32
C ALA A 140 -9.40 -11.57 5.01
N LYS A 141 -8.49 -10.91 4.28
CA LYS A 141 -7.22 -10.34 4.78
C LYS A 141 -7.32 -8.84 5.04
#